data_AF-A0A350DFC3-F1
#
_entry.id   AF-A0A350DFC3-F1
#
_cell.length_a   1.000
_cell.length_b   1.000
_cell.length_c   1.000
_cell.angle_alpha   90.00
_cell.angle_beta   90.00
_cell.angle_gamma   90.00
#
_symmetry.space_group_name_H-M   'P 1'
#
loop_
_entity.id
_entity.type
_entity.pdbx_description
1 polymer ?
#
loop_
_entity_poly.entity_id
_entity_poly.type
_entity_poly.pdbx_seq_one_letter_code
_entity_poly.pdbx_strand_id
1 'polypeptide(L)'
;MNMLAVFWGTLRDILPIVAIIFGFQYLVIRKPVKRFLKVAIGFFMVWVGLSVFLIGLEQALFPMGELMASQLTHPDFLPAMTEGAQRHWSDYYWVYIFAFTIGASTTIAEPSLIAVSIKAGEISGGTINPFTLRLAVALGMA
;
A
#
# COMPACT_ATOMS: atom_id res chain seq x y z
N MET A 1 -10.67 -13.80 8.71
CA MET A 1 -11.26 -14.67 7.66
C MET A 1 -10.72 -16.11 7.76
N ASN A 2 -11.34 -17.12 7.12
CA ASN A 2 -10.72 -18.46 7.03
C ASN A 2 -9.40 -18.35 6.25
N MET A 3 -8.29 -18.89 6.75
CA MET A 3 -6.97 -18.78 6.09
C MET A 3 -7.03 -19.25 4.62
N LEU A 4 -7.79 -20.31 4.34
CA LEU A 4 -8.03 -20.81 2.98
C LEU A 4 -8.63 -19.74 2.04
N ALA A 5 -9.51 -18.87 2.54
CA ALA A 5 -10.10 -17.80 1.76
C ALA A 5 -9.06 -16.73 1.40
N VAL A 6 -8.14 -16.40 2.31
CA VAL A 6 -7.04 -15.46 2.04
C VAL A 6 -6.12 -16.02 0.97
N PHE A 7 -5.65 -17.26 1.11
CA PHE A 7 -4.81 -17.91 0.11
C PHE A 7 -5.48 -17.95 -1.27
N TRP A 8 -6.77 -18.27 -1.33
CA TRP A 8 -7.52 -18.29 -2.59
C TRP A 8 -7.73 -16.90 -3.18
N GLY A 9 -7.99 -15.90 -2.34
CA GLY A 9 -8.09 -14.49 -2.73
C GLY A 9 -6.76 -14.00 -3.33
N THR A 10 -5.66 -14.18 -2.60
CA THR A 10 -4.32 -13.77 -3.06
C THR A 10 -3.92 -14.47 -4.36
N LEU A 11 -4.32 -15.72 -4.57
CA LEU A 11 -4.08 -16.41 -5.85
C LEU A 11 -4.84 -15.72 -6.99
N ARG A 12 -6.10 -15.35 -6.78
CA ARG A 12 -6.90 -14.61 -7.77
C ARG A 12 -6.32 -13.23 -8.05
N ASP A 13 -5.76 -12.56 -7.05
CA ASP A 13 -5.14 -11.23 -7.22
C ASP A 13 -3.83 -11.30 -8.02
N ILE A 14 -3.09 -12.41 -7.90
CA ILE A 14 -1.84 -12.64 -8.65
C ILE A 14 -2.10 -13.09 -10.09
N LEU A 15 -3.24 -13.76 -10.38
CA LEU A 15 -3.56 -14.28 -11.71
C LEU A 15 -3.49 -13.22 -12.83
N PRO A 16 -4.03 -12.00 -12.69
CA PRO A 16 -3.88 -10.94 -13.69
C PRO A 16 -2.42 -10.61 -14.01
N ILE A 17 -1.55 -10.57 -13.00
CA ILE A 17 -0.11 -10.30 -13.18
C ILE A 17 0.54 -11.43 -13.98
N VAL A 18 0.22 -12.68 -13.62
CA VAL A 18 0.66 -13.88 -14.34
C VAL A 18 0.19 -13.83 -15.79
N ALA A 19 -1.09 -13.53 -16.01
CA ALA A 19 -1.71 -13.45 -17.33
C ALA A 19 -1.05 -12.36 -18.20
N ILE A 20 -0.77 -11.18 -17.64
CA ILE A 20 -0.06 -10.11 -18.33
C ILE A 20 1.35 -10.56 -18.72
N ILE A 21 2.12 -11.15 -17.80
CA ILE A 21 3.49 -11.58 -18.07
C ILE A 21 3.54 -12.63 -19.18
N PHE A 22 2.73 -13.69 -19.09
CA PHE A 22 2.68 -14.73 -20.12
C PHE A 22 2.07 -14.21 -21.42
N GLY A 23 1.06 -13.33 -21.35
CA GLY A 23 0.49 -12.65 -22.51
C GLY A 23 1.54 -11.87 -23.28
N PHE A 24 2.34 -11.03 -22.61
CA PHE A 24 3.44 -10.32 -23.26
C PHE A 24 4.51 -11.24 -23.81
N GLN A 25 4.88 -12.32 -23.11
CA GLN A 25 5.89 -13.27 -23.59
C GLN A 25 5.45 -13.99 -24.87
N TYR A 26 4.22 -14.50 -24.92
CA TYR A 26 3.74 -15.30 -26.05
C TYR A 26 3.15 -14.47 -27.19
N LEU A 27 2.38 -13.41 -26.91
CA LEU A 27 1.70 -12.63 -27.94
C LEU A 27 2.58 -11.51 -28.51
N VAL A 28 3.26 -10.75 -27.65
CA VAL A 28 4.01 -9.54 -28.04
C VAL A 28 5.46 -9.89 -28.39
N ILE A 29 6.19 -10.52 -27.46
CA ILE A 29 7.61 -10.83 -27.60
C ILE A 29 7.82 -12.11 -28.43
N ARG A 30 6.80 -12.98 -28.50
CA ARG A 30 6.80 -14.26 -29.22
C ARG A 30 7.97 -15.16 -28.84
N LYS A 31 8.35 -15.17 -27.57
CA LYS A 31 9.42 -16.02 -27.03
C LYS A 31 8.88 -16.89 -25.89
N PRO A 32 9.28 -18.17 -25.82
CA PRO A 32 8.94 -19.00 -24.68
C PRO A 32 9.68 -18.52 -23.42
N VAL A 33 9.04 -18.68 -22.27
CA VAL A 33 9.64 -18.34 -20.98
C VAL A 33 10.83 -19.25 -20.71
N LYS A 34 12.04 -18.67 -20.68
CA LYS A 34 13.26 -19.39 -20.32
C LYS A 34 13.19 -19.80 -18.85
N ARG A 35 13.55 -21.06 -18.54
CA ARG A 35 13.57 -21.62 -17.18
C ARG A 35 12.19 -21.56 -16.49
N PHE A 36 11.14 -22.01 -17.18
CA PHE A 36 9.76 -22.06 -16.68
C PHE A 36 9.63 -22.58 -15.23
N LEU A 37 10.33 -23.67 -14.89
CA LEU A 37 10.27 -24.24 -13.54
C LEU A 37 10.73 -23.25 -12.44
N LYS A 38 11.77 -22.47 -12.71
CA LYS A 38 12.23 -21.44 -11.74
C LYS A 38 11.21 -20.31 -11.60
N VAL A 39 10.56 -19.92 -12.70
CA VAL A 39 9.51 -18.89 -12.70
C VAL A 39 8.29 -19.37 -11.92
N ALA A 40 7.85 -20.62 -12.15
CA ALA A 40 6.73 -21.21 -11.43
C ALA A 40 6.98 -21.30 -9.91
N ILE A 41 8.19 -21.72 -9.50
CA ILE A 41 8.59 -21.74 -8.09
C ILE A 41 8.60 -20.32 -7.51
N GLY A 42 9.12 -19.33 -8.25
CA GLY A 42 9.10 -17.93 -7.83
C GLY A 42 7.68 -17.40 -7.59
N PHE A 43 6.75 -17.67 -8.52
CA PHE A 43 5.34 -17.30 -8.33
C PHE A 43 4.71 -18.00 -7.12
N PHE A 44 5.01 -19.27 -6.91
CA PHE A 44 4.54 -19.99 -5.73
C PHE A 44 5.07 -19.36 -4.43
N MET A 45 6.36 -19.01 -4.38
CA MET A 45 6.95 -18.32 -3.21
C MET A 45 6.32 -16.95 -2.98
N VAL A 46 6.06 -16.16 -4.03
CA VAL A 46 5.37 -14.87 -3.93
C VAL A 46 3.94 -15.05 -3.42
N TRP A 47 3.21 -16.03 -3.95
CA TRP A 47 1.83 -16.31 -3.51
C TRP A 47 1.77 -16.68 -2.03
N VAL A 48 2.60 -17.61 -1.59
CA VAL A 48 2.65 -18.02 -0.18
C VAL A 48 3.11 -16.86 0.70
N GLY A 49 4.17 -16.15 0.30
CA GLY A 49 4.71 -15.02 1.05
C GLY A 49 3.70 -13.89 1.22
N LEU A 50 3.02 -13.50 0.13
CA LEU A 50 1.98 -12.47 0.15
C LEU A 50 0.78 -12.91 1.00
N SER A 51 0.37 -14.17 0.91
CA SER A 51 -0.74 -14.71 1.72
C SER A 51 -0.43 -14.65 3.21
N VAL A 52 0.76 -15.10 3.62
CA VAL A 52 1.21 -15.05 5.03
C VAL A 52 1.37 -13.60 5.50
N PHE A 53 1.91 -12.73 4.66
CA PHE A 53 2.04 -11.30 4.95
C PHE A 53 0.68 -10.64 5.19
N LEU A 54 -0.31 -10.89 4.33
CA LEU A 54 -1.66 -10.36 4.48
C LEU A 54 -2.35 -10.87 5.75
N ILE A 55 -2.18 -12.16 6.08
CA ILE A 55 -2.68 -12.72 7.35
C ILE A 55 -2.07 -11.99 8.54
N GLY A 56 -0.75 -11.75 8.51
CA GLY A 56 -0.06 -11.00 9.56
C GLY A 56 -0.56 -9.55 9.69
N LEU A 57 -0.82 -8.89 8.57
CA LEU A 57 -1.41 -7.54 8.55
C LEU A 57 -2.82 -7.52 9.14
N GLU A 58 -3.69 -8.45 8.72
CA GLU A 58 -5.07 -8.56 9.21
C GLU A 58 -5.12 -8.84 10.71
N GLN A 59 -4.16 -9.59 11.26
CA GLN A 59 -4.14 -9.94 12.68
C GLN A 59 -3.48 -8.89 13.57
N ALA A 60 -2.50 -8.14 13.05
CA ALA A 60 -1.71 -7.23 13.87
C ALA A 60 -1.94 -5.76 13.51
N LEU A 61 -1.69 -5.39 12.25
CA LEU A 61 -1.63 -3.98 11.85
C LEU A 61 -3.02 -3.36 11.66
N PHE A 62 -3.96 -4.10 11.07
CA PHE A 62 -5.33 -3.62 10.84
C PHE A 62 -6.12 -3.43 12.14
N PRO A 63 -6.11 -4.36 13.12
CA PRO A 63 -6.79 -4.14 14.38
C PRO A 63 -6.21 -2.96 15.15
N MET A 64 -4.89 -2.73 15.07
CA MET A 64 -4.30 -1.52 15.65
C MET A 64 -4.81 -0.25 14.94
N GLY A 65 -4.87 -0.24 13.62
CA GLY A 65 -5.42 0.89 12.85
C GLY A 65 -6.90 1.16 13.17
N GLU A 66 -7.73 0.12 13.25
CA GLU A 66 -9.15 0.21 13.62
C GLU A 66 -9.33 0.75 15.04
N LEU A 67 -8.52 0.27 16.00
CA LEU A 67 -8.54 0.79 17.37
C LEU A 67 -8.19 2.28 17.41
N MET A 68 -7.13 2.70 16.71
CA MET A 68 -6.75 4.11 16.62
C MET A 68 -7.86 4.96 16.01
N ALA A 69 -8.47 4.51 14.91
CA ALA A 69 -9.58 5.21 14.25
C ALA A 69 -10.82 5.29 15.14
N SER A 70 -11.16 4.21 15.86
CA SER A 70 -12.30 4.18 16.79
C SER A 70 -12.11 5.14 17.96
N GLN A 71 -10.90 5.25 18.50
CA GLN A 71 -10.57 6.21 19.57
C GLN A 71 -10.65 7.65 19.07
N LEU A 72 -10.14 7.92 17.86
CA LEU A 72 -10.20 9.24 17.24
C LEU A 72 -11.60 9.68 16.83
N THR A 73 -12.55 8.75 16.72
CA THR A 73 -13.95 9.05 16.35
C THR A 73 -14.93 8.83 17.50
N HIS A 74 -14.44 8.50 18.69
CA HIS A 74 -15.29 8.25 19.86
C HIS A 74 -16.01 9.54 20.27
N PRO A 75 -17.30 9.48 20.66
CA PRO A 75 -18.07 10.66 21.08
C PRO A 75 -17.42 11.45 22.24
N ASP A 76 -16.72 10.76 23.14
CA ASP A 76 -15.98 11.42 24.24
C ASP A 76 -14.80 12.27 23.73
N PHE A 77 -14.18 11.88 22.63
CA PHE A 77 -13.03 12.57 22.03
C PHE A 77 -13.48 13.59 20.99
N LEU A 78 -14.50 13.27 20.19
CA LEU A 78 -15.15 14.15 19.21
C LEU A 78 -16.64 14.31 19.55
N PRO A 79 -17.01 15.31 20.39
CA PRO A 79 -18.41 15.58 20.73
C PRO A 79 -19.28 15.88 19.50
N ALA A 80 -18.70 16.36 18.39
CA ALA A 80 -19.40 16.60 17.12
C ALA A 80 -19.96 15.33 16.45
N MET A 81 -19.54 14.13 16.89
CA MET A 81 -20.08 12.85 16.45
C MET A 81 -21.36 12.44 17.20
N THR A 82 -21.77 13.16 18.25
CA THR A 82 -23.02 12.90 18.97
C THR A 82 -24.26 13.26 18.12
N GLU A 83 -25.34 12.51 18.31
CA GLU A 83 -26.61 12.76 17.63
C GLU A 83 -27.19 14.12 18.04
N GLY A 84 -27.48 14.98 17.06
CA GLY A 84 -28.04 16.33 17.28
C GLY A 84 -27.01 17.46 17.36
N ALA A 85 -25.70 17.17 17.30
CA ALA A 85 -24.66 18.19 17.25
C ALA A 85 -24.63 18.93 15.90
N GLN A 86 -24.42 20.25 15.93
CA GLN A 86 -24.07 20.99 14.72
C GLN A 86 -22.66 20.58 14.30
N ARG A 87 -22.55 19.90 13.16
CA ARG A 87 -21.26 19.44 12.64
C ARG A 87 -20.61 20.54 11.82
N HIS A 88 -19.47 21.01 12.28
CA HIS A 88 -18.61 21.86 11.48
C HIS A 88 -17.35 21.08 11.07
N TRP A 89 -16.79 21.38 9.89
CA TRP A 89 -15.60 20.67 9.39
C TRP A 89 -14.39 20.82 10.34
N SER A 90 -14.32 21.93 11.08
CA SER A 90 -13.27 22.17 12.09
C SER A 90 -13.29 21.17 13.25
N ASP A 91 -14.44 20.55 13.52
CA ASP A 91 -14.58 19.62 14.65
C ASP A 91 -13.83 18.30 14.38
N TYR A 92 -13.53 18.03 13.11
CA TYR A 92 -12.80 16.86 12.63
C TYR A 92 -11.31 17.12 12.44
N TYR A 93 -10.79 18.24 12.93
CA TYR A 93 -9.40 18.65 12.75
C TYR A 93 -8.38 17.55 13.09
N TRP A 94 -8.57 16.84 14.20
CA TRP A 94 -7.70 15.73 14.60
C TRP A 94 -7.74 14.54 13.66
N VAL A 95 -8.91 14.26 13.07
CA VAL A 95 -9.07 13.21 12.05
C VAL A 95 -8.32 13.58 10.79
N TYR A 96 -8.38 14.84 10.37
CA TYR A 96 -7.63 15.32 9.19
C TYR A 96 -6.12 15.26 9.39
N ILE A 97 -5.61 15.68 10.55
CA ILE A 97 -4.17 15.55 10.85
C ILE A 97 -3.76 14.08 10.86
N PHE A 98 -4.56 13.22 11.47
CA PHE A 98 -4.26 11.78 11.50
C PHE A 98 -4.23 11.18 10.09
N ALA A 99 -5.24 11.46 9.26
CA ALA A 99 -5.29 10.99 7.88
C ALA A 99 -4.09 11.51 7.07
N PHE A 100 -3.77 12.80 7.19
CA PHE A 100 -2.62 13.42 6.54
C PHE A 100 -1.30 12.75 6.96
N THR A 101 -1.07 12.57 8.25
CA THR A 101 0.17 11.97 8.75
C THR A 101 0.35 10.51 8.33
N ILE A 102 -0.72 9.72 8.34
CA ILE A 102 -0.70 8.35 7.84
C ILE A 102 -0.44 8.32 6.32
N GLY A 103 -1.14 9.15 5.54
CA GLY A 103 -0.95 9.25 4.08
C GLY A 103 0.45 9.70 3.68
N ALA A 104 0.99 10.71 4.38
CA ALA A 104 2.37 11.17 4.18
C ALA A 104 3.36 10.06 4.55
N SER A 105 3.13 9.34 5.66
CA SER A 105 3.99 8.24 6.09
C SER A 105 4.03 7.10 5.08
N THR A 106 2.88 6.66 4.55
CA THR A 106 2.83 5.60 3.54
C THR A 106 3.56 6.00 2.26
N THR A 107 3.41 7.25 1.85
CA THR A 107 4.09 7.79 0.65
C THR A 107 5.60 7.83 0.84
N ILE A 108 6.08 8.32 2.00
CA ILE A 108 7.51 8.35 2.31
C ILE A 108 8.09 6.93 2.36
N ALA A 109 7.35 5.98 2.94
CA ALA A 109 7.77 4.60 3.12
C ALA A 109 7.69 3.76 1.84
N GLU A 110 7.02 4.24 0.79
CA GLU A 110 6.79 3.46 -0.43
C GLU A 110 8.12 3.14 -1.16
N PRO A 111 8.47 1.85 -1.34
CA PRO A 111 9.73 1.45 -1.99
C PRO A 111 9.85 1.95 -3.43
N SER A 112 8.74 2.04 -4.16
CA SER A 112 8.69 2.55 -5.54
C SER A 112 9.13 4.01 -5.59
N LEU A 113 8.61 4.86 -4.69
CA LEU A 113 8.99 6.28 -4.63
C LEU A 113 10.44 6.46 -4.21
N ILE A 114 10.93 5.62 -3.29
CA ILE A 114 12.36 5.59 -2.92
C ILE A 114 13.21 5.32 -4.15
N ALA A 115 12.92 4.28 -4.93
CA ALA A 115 13.69 3.93 -6.12
C ALA A 115 13.64 5.03 -7.20
N VAL A 116 12.45 5.58 -7.46
CA VAL A 116 12.27 6.67 -8.45
C VAL A 116 13.01 7.94 -8.01
N SER A 117 12.96 8.28 -6.72
CA SER A 117 13.63 9.49 -6.20
C SER A 117 15.16 9.40 -6.26
N ILE A 118 15.72 8.22 -5.97
CA ILE A 118 17.15 7.93 -6.17
C ILE A 118 17.49 8.08 -7.65
N LYS A 119 16.68 7.50 -8.53
CA LYS A 119 16.95 7.58 -9.98
C LYS A 119 16.86 9.00 -10.51
N ALA A 120 15.91 9.79 -10.03
CA ALA A 120 15.76 11.21 -10.36
C ALA A 120 17.01 12.02 -9.97
N GLY A 121 17.56 11.75 -8.78
CA GLY A 121 18.81 12.38 -8.35
C GLY A 121 19.98 12.05 -9.26
N GLU A 122 20.17 10.77 -9.61
CA GLU A 122 21.22 10.31 -10.52
C GLU A 122 21.15 10.97 -11.91
N ILE A 123 19.95 10.99 -12.53
CA ILE A 123 19.78 11.55 -13.88
C ILE A 123 19.85 13.08 -13.91
N SER A 124 19.55 13.74 -12.80
CA SER A 124 19.64 15.20 -12.65
C SER A 124 21.07 15.71 -12.39
N GLY A 125 22.06 14.82 -12.31
CA GLY A 125 23.43 15.21 -11.94
C GLY A 125 23.54 15.71 -10.49
N GLY A 126 22.65 15.25 -9.60
CA GLY A 126 22.63 15.63 -8.18
C GLY A 126 21.84 16.89 -7.84
N THR A 127 21.21 17.57 -8.82
CA THR A 127 20.36 18.74 -8.54
C THR A 127 19.10 18.39 -7.73
N ILE A 128 18.50 17.22 -7.99
CA ILE A 128 17.34 16.75 -7.24
C ILE A 128 17.80 15.90 -6.06
N ASN A 129 17.52 16.35 -4.83
CA ASN A 129 17.75 15.55 -3.64
C ASN A 129 16.63 14.49 -3.48
N PRO A 130 16.95 13.18 -3.40
CA PRO A 130 15.95 12.11 -3.26
C PRO A 130 15.04 12.28 -2.03
N PHE A 131 15.58 12.77 -0.90
CA PHE A 131 14.79 12.98 0.32
C PHE A 131 13.82 14.15 0.17
N THR A 132 14.27 15.28 -0.38
CA THR A 132 13.41 16.45 -0.62
C THR A 132 12.29 16.13 -1.60
N LEU A 133 12.58 15.35 -2.65
CA LEU A 133 11.56 14.91 -3.60
C LEU A 133 10.50 14.02 -2.92
N ARG A 134 10.93 13.07 -2.08
CA ARG A 134 10.01 12.22 -1.31
C ARG A 134 9.13 13.03 -0.36
N LEU A 135 9.71 14.03 0.32
CA LEU A 135 8.95 14.90 1.21
C LEU A 135 7.93 15.75 0.44
N ALA A 136 8.32 16.31 -0.71
CA ALA A 136 7.42 17.10 -1.55
C ALA A 136 6.23 16.28 -2.06
N VAL A 137 6.46 15.04 -2.51
CA VAL A 137 5.39 14.14 -2.95
C VAL A 137 4.50 13.73 -1.78
N ALA A 138 5.07 13.41 -0.62
CA ALA A 138 4.33 13.03 0.57
C ALA A 138 3.41 14.15 1.08
N LEU A 139 3.89 15.40 1.07
CA LEU A 139 3.07 16.56 1.44
C LEU A 139 1.96 16.87 0.43
N GLY A 140 2.17 16.54 -0.85
CA GLY A 140 1.18 16.80 -1.90
C GLY A 140 0.10 15.71 -2.03
N MET A 141 0.41 14.47 -1.65
CA MET A 141 -0.54 13.35 -1.72
C MET A 141 -1.43 13.26 -0.47
N ALA A 142 -0.91 13.66 0.68
CA ALA A 142 -1.53 13.50 2.00
C ALA A 142 -2.73 14.41 2.26
#